data_AF-A0A7S0M1R2-F1
#
_entry.id   AF-A0A7S0M1R2-F1
#
_cell.length_a   1.000
_cell.length_b   1.000
_cell.length_c   1.000
_cell.angle_alpha   90.00
_cell.angle_beta   90.00
_cell.angle_gamma   90.00
#
_symmetry.space_group_name_H-M   'P 1'
#
loop_
_entity.id
_entity.type
_entity.pdbx_description
1 polymer ?
#
loop_
_entity_poly.entity_id
_entity_poly.type
_entity_poly.pdbx_seq_one_letter_code
_entity_poly.pdbx_strand_id
1 'polypeptide(L)'
;ALVKLMAGGTQLPTQAEIEDSYLRDYDKAYGPTYAVLDILQQVFYNSNPAREAFVEMCESEYVQRVTFDSYLYKKVQGNDPVSDIKLLWNTVTSLVKQNMRTDLKKDAKYYNPVESLQRL
;
A
#
# COMPACT_ATOMS: atom_id res chain seq x y z
N ALA A 1 0.22 -18.86 -16.78
CA ALA A 1 0.54 -20.02 -15.93
C ALA A 1 -0.67 -20.94 -15.77
N LEU A 2 -1.82 -20.45 -15.27
CA LEU A 2 -3.04 -21.25 -15.06
C LEU A 2 -3.51 -22.06 -16.29
N VAL A 3 -3.55 -21.45 -17.48
CA VAL A 3 -3.94 -22.17 -18.72
C VAL A 3 -3.01 -23.35 -19.04
N LYS A 4 -1.72 -23.25 -18.67
CA LYS A 4 -0.76 -24.36 -18.84
C LYS A 4 -1.05 -25.48 -17.84
N LEU A 5 -1.36 -25.17 -16.58
CA LEU A 5 -1.77 -26.18 -15.58
C LEU A 5 -3.05 -26.90 -15.98
N MET A 6 -3.96 -26.19 -16.63
CA MET A 6 -5.20 -26.76 -17.16
C MET A 6 -5.02 -27.58 -18.44
N ALA A 7 -3.79 -27.76 -18.94
CA ALA A 7 -3.50 -28.39 -20.23
C ALA A 7 -4.40 -27.85 -21.38
N GLY A 8 -4.54 -26.53 -21.46
CA GLY A 8 -5.41 -25.88 -22.45
C GLY A 8 -6.92 -25.99 -22.17
N GLY A 9 -7.32 -26.34 -20.94
CA GLY A 9 -8.72 -26.44 -20.50
C GLY A 9 -9.25 -27.87 -20.38
N THR A 10 -8.40 -28.88 -20.58
CA THR A 10 -8.79 -30.30 -20.57
C THR A 10 -8.77 -30.93 -19.17
N GLN A 11 -8.10 -30.30 -18.20
CA GLN A 11 -8.08 -30.73 -16.81
C GLN A 11 -8.20 -29.55 -15.84
N LEU A 12 -8.73 -29.82 -14.65
CA LEU A 12 -8.74 -28.85 -13.55
C LEU A 12 -7.50 -29.06 -12.68
N PRO A 13 -6.68 -28.03 -12.44
CA PRO A 13 -5.55 -28.13 -11.54
C PRO A 13 -6.00 -28.25 -10.09
N THR A 14 -5.21 -28.96 -9.31
CA THR A 14 -5.35 -29.03 -7.85
C THR A 14 -4.94 -27.73 -7.20
N GLN A 15 -5.38 -27.51 -5.95
CA GLN A 15 -4.98 -26.35 -5.15
C GLN A 15 -3.45 -26.26 -5.01
N ALA A 16 -2.79 -27.37 -4.70
CA ALA A 16 -1.34 -27.43 -4.50
C ALA A 16 -0.57 -27.03 -5.78
N GLU A 17 -1.05 -27.43 -6.96
CA GLU A 17 -0.45 -27.04 -8.24
C GLU A 17 -0.60 -25.54 -8.53
N ILE A 18 -1.74 -24.93 -8.16
CA ILE A 18 -1.96 -23.49 -8.30
C ILE A 18 -1.05 -22.71 -7.34
N GLU A 19 -0.95 -23.17 -6.10
CA GLU A 19 -0.11 -22.59 -5.05
C GLU A 19 1.37 -22.61 -5.43
N ASP A 20 1.91 -23.77 -5.82
CA ASP A 20 3.33 -23.90 -6.13
C ASP A 20 3.74 -23.24 -7.45
N SER A 21 2.80 -22.93 -8.35
CA SER A 21 3.12 -22.31 -9.64
C SER A 21 2.69 -20.85 -9.71
N TYR A 22 1.41 -20.60 -10.01
CA TYR A 22 0.90 -19.27 -10.28
C TYR A 22 0.99 -18.36 -9.05
N LEU A 23 0.56 -18.84 -7.88
CA LEU A 23 0.60 -18.02 -6.66
C LEU A 23 2.04 -17.79 -6.20
N ARG A 24 2.92 -18.79 -6.23
CA ARG A 24 4.34 -18.61 -5.93
C ARG A 24 5.01 -17.53 -6.80
N ASP A 25 4.78 -17.54 -8.10
CA ASP A 25 5.33 -16.53 -9.01
C ASP A 25 4.69 -15.14 -8.78
N TYR A 26 3.39 -15.11 -8.48
CA TYR A 26 2.67 -13.89 -8.14
C TYR A 26 3.19 -13.26 -6.85
N ASP A 27 3.32 -14.03 -5.77
CA ASP A 27 3.82 -13.57 -4.48
C ASP A 27 5.27 -13.10 -4.57
N LYS A 28 6.09 -13.80 -5.37
CA LYS A 28 7.46 -13.36 -5.64
C LYS A 28 7.50 -12.02 -6.36
N ALA A 29 6.57 -11.75 -7.27
CA ALA A 29 6.52 -10.51 -8.03
C ALA A 29 5.90 -9.34 -7.25
N TYR A 30 4.83 -9.59 -6.49
CA TYR A 30 3.97 -8.54 -5.93
C TYR A 30 3.87 -8.58 -4.41
N GLY A 31 4.25 -9.67 -3.74
CA GLY A 31 4.24 -9.79 -2.28
C GLY A 31 4.91 -8.62 -1.55
N PRO A 32 6.12 -8.19 -1.96
CA PRO A 32 6.75 -7.00 -1.37
C PRO A 32 5.91 -5.72 -1.52
N THR A 33 5.21 -5.55 -2.64
CA THR A 33 4.31 -4.40 -2.87
C THR A 33 3.18 -4.39 -1.85
N TYR A 34 2.52 -5.53 -1.65
CA TYR A 34 1.42 -5.64 -0.70
C TYR A 34 1.89 -5.50 0.75
N ALA A 35 3.07 -6.01 1.09
CA ALA A 35 3.66 -5.81 2.42
C ALA A 35 3.90 -4.32 2.72
N VAL A 36 4.42 -3.56 1.76
CA VAL A 36 4.60 -2.11 1.91
C VAL A 36 3.26 -1.41 2.11
N LEU A 37 2.26 -1.72 1.28
CA LEU A 37 0.93 -1.12 1.39
C LEU A 37 0.27 -1.40 2.75
N ASP A 38 0.41 -2.63 3.27
CA ASP A 38 -0.11 -3.00 4.59
C ASP A 38 0.59 -2.22 5.72
N ILE A 39 1.92 -2.08 5.67
CA ILE A 39 2.67 -1.25 6.64
C ILE A 39 2.21 0.21 6.59
N LEU A 40 2.10 0.79 5.39
CA LEU A 40 1.61 2.15 5.22
C LEU A 40 0.20 2.29 5.81
N GLN A 41 -0.66 1.30 5.59
CA GLN A 41 -2.02 1.32 6.12
C GLN A 41 -2.04 1.29 7.65
N GLN A 42 -1.28 0.37 8.25
CA GLN A 42 -1.19 0.21 9.69
C GLN A 42 -0.55 1.43 10.37
N VAL A 43 0.43 2.09 9.76
CA VAL A 43 1.06 3.25 10.38
C VAL A 43 0.17 4.49 10.24
N PHE A 44 -0.32 4.77 9.04
CA PHE A 44 -0.86 6.08 8.72
C PHE A 44 -2.39 6.20 8.87
N TYR A 45 -3.17 5.12 8.75
CA TYR A 45 -4.64 5.21 8.85
C TYR A 45 -5.20 5.04 10.27
N ASN A 46 -4.33 4.91 11.27
CA ASN A 46 -4.74 4.68 12.65
C ASN A 46 -5.20 5.93 13.42
N SER A 47 -4.84 7.14 12.96
CA SER A 47 -5.24 8.39 13.63
C SER A 47 -5.12 9.60 12.70
N ASN A 48 -5.83 10.70 13.00
CA ASN A 48 -5.68 11.97 12.28
C ASN A 48 -4.22 12.47 12.21
N PRO A 49 -3.43 12.53 13.31
CA PRO A 49 -2.01 12.89 13.23
C PRO A 49 -1.20 12.03 12.26
N ALA A 50 -1.45 10.72 12.25
CA ALA A 50 -0.78 9.83 11.33
C ALA A 50 -1.22 10.08 9.88
N ARG A 51 -2.50 10.34 9.63
CA ARG A 51 -2.99 10.72 8.29
C ARG A 51 -2.38 12.04 7.79
N GLU A 52 -2.21 13.03 8.66
CA GLU A 52 -1.54 14.28 8.30
C GLU A 52 -0.05 14.06 8.02
N ALA A 53 0.63 13.19 8.76
CA ALA A 53 2.02 12.83 8.49
C ALA A 53 2.17 12.11 7.13
N PHE A 54 1.17 11.33 6.73
CA PHE A 54 1.12 10.72 5.41
C PHE A 54 0.97 11.76 4.30
N VAL A 55 0.13 12.78 4.49
CA VAL A 55 -0.02 13.88 3.53
C VAL A 55 1.30 14.65 3.39
N GLU A 56 1.96 14.98 4.50
CA GLU A 56 3.27 15.64 4.50
C GLU A 56 4.33 14.80 3.78
N MET A 57 4.35 13.49 4.01
CA MET A 57 5.24 12.57 3.27
C MET A 57 4.98 12.60 1.76
N CYS A 58 3.71 12.70 1.33
CA CYS A 58 3.33 12.75 -0.09
C CYS A 58 3.80 14.04 -0.81
N GLU A 59 4.17 15.09 -0.08
CA GLU A 59 4.72 16.32 -0.68
C GLU A 59 6.14 16.13 -1.25
N SER A 60 6.84 15.06 -0.84
CA SER A 60 8.18 14.73 -1.33
C SER A 60 8.17 14.35 -2.81
N GLU A 61 8.99 15.04 -3.62
CA GLU A 61 9.18 14.71 -5.05
C GLU A 61 9.64 13.26 -5.25
N TYR A 62 10.48 12.74 -4.35
CA TYR A 62 10.90 11.35 -4.38
C TYR A 62 9.71 10.40 -4.22
N VAL A 63 8.83 10.67 -3.25
CA VAL A 63 7.63 9.87 -2.98
C VAL A 63 6.69 9.92 -4.17
N GLN A 64 6.49 11.10 -4.76
CA GLN A 64 5.65 11.26 -5.94
C GLN A 64 6.20 10.45 -7.12
N ARG A 65 7.51 10.56 -7.40
CA ARG A 65 8.15 9.80 -8.48
C ARG A 65 8.02 8.29 -8.27
N VAL A 66 8.38 7.79 -7.09
CA VAL A 66 8.24 6.36 -6.76
C VAL A 66 6.80 5.90 -6.86
N THR A 67 5.83 6.72 -6.45
CA THR A 67 4.40 6.43 -6.55
C THR A 67 3.96 6.31 -8.00
N PHE A 68 4.32 7.27 -8.85
CA PHE A 68 3.99 7.24 -10.27
C PHE A 68 4.67 6.08 -11.00
N ASP A 69 5.95 5.85 -10.74
CA ASP A 69 6.70 4.74 -11.32
C ASP A 69 6.09 3.40 -10.89
N SER A 70 5.73 3.27 -9.60
CA SER A 70 5.07 2.06 -9.09
C SER A 70 3.66 1.88 -9.68
N TYR A 71 2.92 2.97 -9.90
CA TYR A 71 1.61 2.94 -10.52
C TYR A 71 1.67 2.53 -11.99
N LEU A 72 2.62 3.07 -12.76
CA LEU A 72 2.75 2.81 -14.19
C LEU A 72 3.34 1.42 -14.47
N TYR A 73 4.34 1.00 -13.71
CA TYR A 73 5.07 -0.25 -13.94
C TYR A 73 4.61 -1.41 -13.05
N LYS A 74 3.66 -1.17 -12.13
CA LYS A 74 3.06 -2.17 -11.22
C LYS A 74 4.09 -2.95 -10.41
N LYS A 75 5.21 -2.33 -10.07
CA LYS A 75 6.30 -2.90 -9.26
C LYS A 75 6.71 -1.87 -8.23
N VAL A 76 7.12 -2.29 -7.04
CA VAL A 76 7.78 -1.37 -6.11
C VAL A 76 9.06 -0.87 -6.77
N GLN A 77 9.11 0.43 -6.98
CA GLN A 77 10.28 1.15 -7.48
C GLN A 77 10.94 1.83 -6.29
N GLY A 78 12.26 1.90 -6.29
CA GLY A 78 13.02 2.34 -5.12
C GLY A 78 14.25 1.44 -4.95
N ASN A 79 15.27 1.74 -5.75
CA ASN A 79 16.60 1.13 -5.64
C ASN A 79 17.65 2.22 -5.37
N ASP A 80 17.25 3.30 -4.69
CA ASP A 80 18.16 4.34 -4.21
C ASP A 80 18.17 4.32 -2.67
N PRO A 81 19.08 3.55 -2.07
CA PRO A 81 19.17 3.39 -0.62
C PRO A 81 19.30 4.71 0.13
N VAL A 82 19.89 5.74 -0.50
CA VAL A 82 20.06 7.05 0.13
C VAL A 82 18.73 7.78 0.19
N SER A 83 17.95 7.74 -0.89
CA SER A 83 16.62 8.34 -0.91
C SER A 83 15.62 7.59 -0.02
N ASP A 84 15.75 6.27 0.10
CA ASP A 84 14.93 5.46 1.01
C ASP A 84 15.20 5.77 2.48
N ILE A 85 16.48 5.93 2.88
CA ILE A 85 16.84 6.34 4.24
C ILE A 85 16.33 7.75 4.54
N LYS A 86 16.47 8.69 3.58
CA LYS A 86 15.95 10.05 3.72
C LYS A 86 14.42 10.05 3.86
N LEU A 87 13.73 9.23 3.08
CA LEU A 87 12.28 9.07 3.18
C LEU A 87 11.88 8.52 4.54
N LEU A 88 12.54 7.46 5.02
CA LEU A 88 12.27 6.89 6.34
C LEU A 88 12.46 7.93 7.45
N TRP A 89 13.56 8.69 7.40
CA TRP A 89 13.82 9.76 8.36
C TRP A 89 12.73 10.83 8.33
N ASN A 90 12.40 11.34 7.14
CA ASN A 90 11.36 12.35 6.97
C ASN A 90 10.01 11.84 7.49
N THR A 91 9.64 10.60 7.18
CA THR A 91 8.43 9.95 7.68
C THR A 91 8.39 9.88 9.20
N VAL A 92 9.47 9.45 9.86
CA VAL A 92 9.55 9.41 11.32
C VAL A 92 9.44 10.82 11.91
N THR A 93 10.13 11.80 11.32
CA THR A 93 10.06 13.19 11.80
C THR A 93 8.67 13.78 11.65
N SER A 94 7.98 13.54 10.53
CA SER A 94 6.60 13.95 10.30
C SER A 94 5.65 13.28 11.28
N LEU A 95 5.78 11.97 11.51
CA LEU A 95 4.97 11.27 12.51
C LEU A 95 5.14 11.85 13.91
N VAL A 96 6.37 12.11 14.35
CA VAL A 96 6.63 12.74 15.65
C VAL A 96 6.03 14.15 15.71
N LYS A 97 6.30 14.97 14.69
CA LYS A 97 5.79 16.35 14.58
C LYS A 97 4.27 16.40 14.65
N GLN A 98 3.58 15.59 13.83
CA GLN A 98 2.12 15.59 13.79
C GLN A 98 1.51 15.02 15.07
N ASN A 99 2.12 14.01 15.71
CA ASN A 99 1.65 13.50 17.00
C ASN A 99 1.80 14.51 18.14
N MET A 100 2.75 15.45 18.06
CA MET A 100 2.94 16.51 19.06
C MET A 100 1.99 17.70 18.87
N ARG A 101 1.27 17.77 17.74
CA ARG A 101 0.32 18.85 17.46
C ARG A 101 -0.94 18.72 18.30
N THR A 102 -1.30 19.80 18.99
CA THR A 102 -2.50 19.89 19.83
C THR A 102 -3.69 20.49 19.08
N ASP A 103 -3.47 21.07 17.90
CA ASP A 103 -4.49 21.71 17.08
C ASP A 103 -5.26 20.73 16.17
N LEU A 104 -4.80 19.48 16.06
CA LEU A 104 -5.46 18.44 15.27
C LEU A 104 -6.73 17.94 15.96
N LYS A 105 -7.82 17.87 15.20
CA LYS A 105 -9.08 17.30 15.69
C LYS A 105 -8.90 15.80 15.97
N LYS A 106 -9.54 15.31 17.02
CA LYS A 106 -9.60 13.87 17.29
C LYS A 106 -10.47 13.17 16.25
N ASP A 107 -10.14 11.92 15.97
CA ASP A 107 -10.93 11.05 15.09
C ASP A 107 -12.37 10.95 15.61
N ALA A 108 -13.32 11.20 14.71
CA ALA A 108 -14.73 11.04 14.97
C ALA A 108 -15.27 9.90 14.11
N LYS A 109 -16.20 9.12 14.67
CA LYS A 109 -16.94 8.13 13.88
C LYS A 109 -17.91 8.90 12.98
N TYR A 110 -17.65 8.92 11.68
CA TYR A 110 -18.59 9.43 10.69
C TYR A 110 -19.55 8.31 10.30
N TYR A 111 -20.84 8.53 10.48
CA TYR A 111 -21.90 7.66 9.98
C TYR A 111 -22.48 8.32 8.73
N ASN A 112 -22.48 7.63 7.59
CA ASN A 112 -23.18 8.07 6.38
C ASN A 112 -24.49 7.30 6.20
N PRO A 113 -25.58 7.68 6.89
CA PRO A 113 -26.83 6.93 6.82
C PRO A 113 -27.64 7.13 5.55
N VAL A 114 -27.51 8.26 4.85
CA VAL A 114 -28.54 8.65 3.88
C VAL A 114 -28.07 8.51 2.43
N GLU A 115 -26.81 8.85 2.16
CA GLU A 115 -26.29 8.90 0.78
C GLU A 115 -25.93 7.51 0.23
N SER A 116 -25.53 6.59 1.12
CA SER A 116 -25.21 5.20 0.80
C SER A 116 -26.47 4.37 0.50
N LEU A 117 -27.57 4.63 1.20
CA LEU A 117 -28.87 4.00 0.98
C LEU A 117 -29.56 4.49 -0.31
N GLN A 118 -29.24 5.70 -0.79
CA GLN A 118 -29.76 6.25 -2.04
C GLN A 118 -29.08 5.67 -3.31
N ARG A 119 -27.97 4.93 -3.16
CA ARG A 119 -27.22 4.32 -4.27
C ARG A 119 -27.53 2.83 -4.48
N LEU A 120 -28.40 2.26 -3.65
CA LEU A 120 -28.94 0.89 -3.78
C LEU A 120 -30.32 0.94 -4.44
#